data_AF-A0A4R7WNL7-F1
#
_entry.id   AF-A0A4R7WNL7-F1
#
_cell.length_a   1.000
_cell.length_b   1.000
_cell.length_c   1.000
_cell.angle_alpha   90.00
_cell.angle_beta   90.00
_cell.angle_gamma   90.00
#
_symmetry.space_group_name_H-M   'P 1'
#
loop_
_entity.id
_entity.type
_entity.pdbx_description
1 polymer ?
#
loop_
_entity_poly.entity_id
_entity_poly.type
_entity_poly.pdbx_seq_one_letter_code
_entity_poly.pdbx_strand_id
1 'polypeptide(L)'
;MKTTQTLRRRLKSRISLVSVIGLVLALMAAFILHSHSVGERKARRAMLPRLLPTVQTHDLGGSSTLTLFVPNHSKKTIVIAVPINNDLGTKRLRKLSFDASATILKVELPTADCLQALRLFDESLRRFAPSADIVVGLDQEAILAQRWLSLQNNEQAIAVSLTTDGIGAPARDVCAGPATVLPSKGTWHNITSNKLTVWENGVATDVTTPITPRTLISEELETYLRHEILNIPELNMLNKLPLIELPAANYSDTLTIFYSGDGGWRGLDKHVSERMADIGISVVGVDALDYYWDFKSPEKSAAELSELMEHYRQVWGIKHFVIAGYSFGADILPALYNRLPATDQADITSIMLLSFARSANFEIRIEGMIGKDAGKYLTAPEMAQLPADKVFCVYGTDEAHKSGCTDTRVVGKALGIPGNHHFNDDYDTVSTHLIDFIRRSSEG
;
A
#
# COMPACT_ATOMS: atom_id res chain seq x y z
N MET A 1 36.28 53.00 52.14
CA MET A 1 35.86 53.16 50.72
C MET A 1 36.03 51.93 49.81
N LYS A 2 36.48 50.75 50.27
CA LYS A 2 36.67 49.56 49.39
C LYS A 2 35.54 48.51 49.43
N THR A 3 34.62 48.56 50.39
CA THR A 3 33.64 47.48 50.64
C THR A 3 32.31 47.63 49.86
N THR A 4 31.94 48.86 49.49
CA THR A 4 30.68 49.16 48.76
C THR A 4 30.78 48.96 47.25
N GLN A 5 31.99 49.00 46.68
CA GLN A 5 32.21 48.81 45.24
C GLN A 5 32.14 47.33 44.82
N THR A 6 32.59 46.41 45.68
CA THR A 6 32.56 44.95 45.45
C THR A 6 31.15 44.37 45.51
N LEU A 7 30.28 44.90 46.39
CA LEU A 7 28.89 44.46 46.49
C LEU A 7 28.06 44.86 45.25
N ARG A 8 28.25 46.08 44.74
CA ARG A 8 27.60 46.58 43.51
C ARG A 8 28.01 45.80 42.26
N ARG A 9 29.27 45.35 42.19
CA ARG A 9 29.78 44.57 41.05
C ARG A 9 29.21 43.13 41.05
N ARG A 10 29.11 42.49 42.22
CA ARG A 10 28.47 41.17 42.37
C ARG A 10 26.96 41.19 42.10
N LEU A 11 26.27 42.28 42.45
CA LEU A 11 24.83 42.42 42.17
C LEU A 11 24.56 42.63 40.67
N LYS A 12 25.36 43.46 39.99
CA LYS A 12 25.25 43.66 38.54
C LYS A 12 25.59 42.39 37.73
N SER A 13 26.57 41.60 38.15
CA SER A 13 26.90 40.35 37.44
C SER A 13 25.83 39.28 37.63
N ARG A 14 25.16 39.22 38.80
CA ARG A 14 24.04 38.31 39.04
C ARG A 14 22.80 38.69 38.24
N ILE A 15 22.47 39.98 38.14
CA ILE A 15 21.34 40.44 37.30
C ILE A 15 21.62 40.14 35.83
N SER A 16 22.83 40.38 35.34
CA SER A 16 23.22 40.06 33.96
C SER A 16 23.17 38.55 33.66
N LEU A 17 23.56 37.70 34.62
CA LEU A 17 23.51 36.25 34.45
C LEU A 17 22.06 35.72 34.45
N VAL A 18 21.19 36.24 35.32
CA VAL A 18 19.77 35.87 35.36
C VAL A 18 19.05 36.29 34.08
N SER A 19 19.35 37.48 33.53
CA SER A 19 18.77 37.93 32.26
C SER A 19 19.24 37.07 31.07
N VAL A 20 20.50 36.64 31.05
CA VAL A 20 21.02 35.75 29.99
C VAL A 20 20.38 34.36 30.09
N ILE A 21 20.25 33.80 31.30
CA ILE A 21 19.57 32.51 31.52
C ILE A 21 18.10 32.60 31.09
N GLY A 22 17.41 33.69 31.44
CA GLY A 22 16.01 33.90 31.02
C GLY A 22 15.85 33.96 29.50
N LEU A 23 16.76 34.64 28.80
CA LEU A 23 16.73 34.73 27.34
C LEU A 23 17.02 33.38 26.67
N VAL A 24 17.97 32.60 27.19
CA VAL A 24 18.28 31.26 26.68
C VAL A 24 17.10 30.31 26.89
N LEU A 25 16.45 30.35 28.06
CA LEU A 25 15.26 29.54 28.33
C LEU A 25 14.09 29.92 27.39
N ALA A 26 13.88 31.22 27.15
CA ALA A 26 12.85 31.68 26.22
C ALA A 26 13.11 31.25 24.77
N LEU A 27 14.36 31.31 24.32
CA LEU A 27 14.76 30.84 22.98
C LEU A 27 14.64 29.31 22.84
N MET A 28 15.02 28.55 23.87
CA MET A 28 14.83 27.10 23.90
C MET A 28 13.35 26.73 23.87
N ALA A 29 12.50 27.39 24.65
CA ALA A 29 11.06 27.18 24.64
C ALA A 29 10.44 27.52 23.27
N ALA A 30 10.84 28.65 22.66
CA ALA A 30 10.39 29.03 21.33
C ALA A 30 10.83 28.04 20.26
N PHE A 31 12.05 27.50 20.36
CA PHE A 31 12.56 26.49 19.43
C PHE A 31 11.82 25.15 19.56
N ILE A 32 11.50 24.73 20.79
CA ILE A 32 10.71 23.52 21.07
C ILE A 32 9.27 23.68 20.54
N LEU A 33 8.63 24.83 20.79
CA LEU A 33 7.30 25.14 20.27
C LEU A 33 7.28 25.18 18.73
N HIS A 34 8.32 25.74 18.12
CA HIS A 34 8.43 25.80 16.65
C HIS A 34 8.70 24.42 16.04
N SER A 35 9.54 23.59 16.67
CA SER A 35 9.82 22.24 16.19
C SER A 35 8.61 21.31 16.33
N HIS A 36 7.86 21.40 17.44
CA HIS A 36 6.57 20.73 17.59
C HIS A 36 5.56 21.19 16.54
N SER A 37 5.44 22.50 16.30
CA SER A 37 4.54 23.06 15.28
C SER A 37 4.90 22.60 13.85
N VAL A 38 6.18 22.44 13.53
CA VAL A 38 6.62 21.91 12.22
C VAL A 38 6.35 20.41 12.14
N GLY A 39 6.61 19.65 13.22
CA GLY A 39 6.29 18.23 13.33
C GLY A 39 4.78 17.95 13.16
N GLU A 40 3.94 18.69 13.86
CA GLU A 40 2.48 18.62 13.76
C GLU A 40 1.98 19.00 12.36
N ARG A 41 2.57 20.02 11.71
CA ARG A 41 2.20 20.38 10.33
C ARG A 41 2.60 19.30 9.33
N LYS A 42 3.74 18.63 9.53
CA LYS A 42 4.18 17.51 8.68
C LYS A 42 3.30 16.27 8.90
N ALA A 43 2.94 15.98 10.16
CA ALA A 43 2.00 14.91 10.52
C ALA A 43 0.58 15.18 10.00
N ARG A 44 0.04 16.40 10.17
CA ARG A 44 -1.27 16.79 9.62
C ARG A 44 -1.31 16.74 8.09
N ARG A 45 -0.19 17.02 7.41
CA ARG A 45 -0.09 16.92 5.95
C ARG A 45 0.04 15.47 5.47
N ALA A 46 0.53 14.56 6.30
CA ALA A 46 0.47 13.11 6.09
C ALA A 46 -0.92 12.53 6.40
N MET A 47 -1.71 13.19 7.27
CA MET A 47 -3.09 12.81 7.64
C MET A 47 -4.19 13.28 6.68
N LEU A 48 -3.87 14.12 5.68
CA LEU A 48 -4.85 14.46 4.64
C LEU A 48 -4.97 13.28 3.67
N PRO A 49 -6.19 12.77 3.39
CA PRO A 49 -6.37 11.70 2.42
C PRO A 49 -5.80 12.17 1.09
N ARG A 50 -4.75 11.50 0.62
CA ARG A 50 -4.26 11.72 -0.74
C ARG A 50 -5.40 11.32 -1.68
N LEU A 51 -5.87 12.26 -2.47
CA LEU A 51 -6.94 12.00 -3.42
C LEU A 51 -6.43 11.04 -4.48
N LEU A 52 -7.21 9.99 -4.76
CA LEU A 52 -6.91 9.06 -5.82
C LEU A 52 -6.87 9.80 -7.17
N PRO A 53 -5.99 9.40 -8.10
CA PRO A 53 -5.91 10.01 -9.42
C PRO A 53 -7.27 10.00 -10.13
N THR A 54 -7.56 11.07 -10.84
CA THR A 54 -8.74 11.14 -11.72
C THR A 54 -8.48 10.25 -12.93
N VAL A 55 -9.48 9.46 -13.34
CA VAL A 55 -9.40 8.61 -14.52
C VAL A 55 -10.24 9.23 -15.63
N GLN A 56 -9.65 9.43 -16.81
CA GLN A 56 -10.34 9.96 -18.00
C GLN A 56 -10.07 9.04 -19.18
N THR A 57 -11.11 8.62 -19.89
CA THR A 57 -10.98 7.78 -21.09
C THR A 57 -11.39 8.58 -22.32
N HIS A 58 -10.58 8.51 -23.37
CA HIS A 58 -10.79 9.13 -24.66
C HIS A 58 -10.82 8.06 -25.76
N ASP A 59 -11.80 8.16 -26.64
CA ASP A 59 -11.86 7.34 -27.85
C ASP A 59 -10.88 7.91 -28.90
N LEU A 60 -10.00 7.06 -29.43
CA LEU A 60 -9.07 7.39 -30.50
C LEU A 60 -9.54 6.88 -31.87
N GLY A 61 -10.65 6.16 -31.93
CA GLY A 61 -11.20 5.52 -33.12
C GLY A 61 -10.64 4.10 -33.36
N GLY A 62 -11.36 3.30 -34.15
CA GLY A 62 -10.89 1.96 -34.55
C GLY A 62 -10.67 0.99 -33.38
N SER A 63 -11.49 1.08 -32.34
CA SER A 63 -11.35 0.35 -31.06
C SER A 63 -10.13 0.73 -30.21
N SER A 64 -9.39 1.76 -30.59
CA SER A 64 -8.26 2.29 -29.83
C SER A 64 -8.74 3.27 -28.77
N THR A 65 -8.21 3.13 -27.57
CA THR A 65 -8.62 3.92 -26.40
C THR A 65 -7.41 4.50 -25.69
N LEU A 66 -7.61 5.66 -25.09
CA LEU A 66 -6.61 6.34 -24.30
C LEU A 66 -7.18 6.56 -22.90
N THR A 67 -6.46 6.13 -21.88
CA THR A 67 -6.86 6.33 -20.48
C THR A 67 -5.80 7.12 -19.73
N LEU A 68 -6.19 8.27 -19.19
CA LEU A 68 -5.38 9.16 -18.38
C LEU A 68 -5.64 8.92 -16.89
N PHE A 69 -4.56 8.85 -16.12
CA PHE A 69 -4.55 8.83 -14.65
C PHE A 69 -3.85 10.10 -14.18
N VAL A 70 -4.63 11.04 -13.65
CA VAL A 70 -4.14 12.38 -13.30
C VAL A 70 -4.16 12.57 -11.79
N PRO A 71 -3.00 12.54 -11.10
CA PRO A 71 -2.93 12.88 -9.68
C PRO A 71 -3.05 14.39 -9.48
N ASN A 72 -3.33 14.84 -8.26
CA ASN A 72 -3.41 16.27 -7.94
C ASN A 72 -2.09 17.01 -8.19
N HIS A 73 -0.96 16.34 -7.96
CA HIS A 73 0.37 16.84 -8.24
C HIS A 73 1.16 15.75 -8.94
N SER A 74 1.63 16.07 -10.14
CA SER A 74 2.43 15.15 -10.95
C SER A 74 3.90 15.55 -10.91
N LYS A 75 4.76 14.60 -10.56
CA LYS A 75 6.23 14.72 -10.60
C LYS A 75 6.81 14.20 -11.91
N LYS A 76 6.10 13.29 -12.57
CA LYS A 76 6.53 12.56 -13.76
C LYS A 76 5.35 12.27 -14.66
N THR A 77 5.58 12.27 -15.97
CA THR A 77 4.60 11.82 -16.97
C THR A 77 5.08 10.52 -17.59
N ILE A 78 4.28 9.47 -17.44
CA ILE A 78 4.56 8.12 -17.93
C ILE A 78 3.55 7.79 -19.01
N VAL A 79 4.03 7.29 -20.15
CA VAL A 79 3.18 6.85 -21.27
C VAL A 79 3.40 5.37 -21.48
N ILE A 80 2.32 4.61 -21.56
CA ILE A 80 2.34 3.16 -21.68
C ILE A 80 1.53 2.78 -22.92
N ALA A 81 2.22 2.35 -23.98
CA ALA A 81 1.63 1.82 -25.20
C ALA A 81 1.45 0.30 -25.06
N VAL A 82 0.22 -0.16 -25.27
CA VAL A 82 -0.14 -1.58 -25.17
C VAL A 82 -1.04 -1.98 -26.35
N PRO A 83 -1.13 -3.27 -26.68
CA PRO A 83 -2.09 -3.73 -27.66
C PRO A 83 -3.53 -3.63 -27.11
N ILE A 84 -4.52 -3.44 -27.99
CA ILE A 84 -5.94 -3.52 -27.62
C ILE A 84 -6.22 -4.87 -26.92
N ASN A 85 -7.04 -4.83 -25.86
CA ASN A 85 -7.37 -5.95 -24.96
C ASN A 85 -6.22 -6.45 -24.06
N ASN A 86 -5.16 -5.66 -23.88
CA ASN A 86 -4.12 -5.97 -22.89
C ASN A 86 -4.65 -5.95 -21.44
N ASP A 87 -4.08 -6.80 -20.59
CA ASP A 87 -4.47 -7.06 -19.19
C ASP A 87 -3.99 -6.00 -18.17
N LEU A 88 -3.27 -4.96 -18.60
CA LEU A 88 -2.85 -3.83 -17.77
C LEU A 88 -4.07 -2.97 -17.40
N GLY A 89 -4.76 -3.40 -16.35
CA GLY A 89 -6.02 -2.84 -15.91
C GLY A 89 -5.91 -1.45 -15.29
N THR A 90 -6.99 -0.69 -15.42
CA THR A 90 -7.15 0.68 -14.88
C THR A 90 -6.79 0.79 -13.39
N LYS A 91 -7.05 -0.26 -12.61
CA LYS A 91 -6.80 -0.25 -11.17
C LYS A 91 -5.32 -0.18 -10.82
N ARG A 92 -4.50 -1.01 -11.47
CA ARG A 92 -3.05 -1.08 -11.28
C ARG A 92 -2.40 0.24 -11.63
N LEU A 93 -2.73 0.78 -12.81
CA LEU A 93 -2.20 2.06 -13.26
C LEU A 93 -2.66 3.23 -12.39
N ARG A 94 -3.87 3.19 -11.83
CA ARG A 94 -4.32 4.22 -10.88
C ARG A 94 -3.51 4.18 -9.58
N LYS A 95 -3.19 2.98 -9.06
CA LYS A 95 -2.32 2.84 -7.89
C LYS A 95 -0.89 3.30 -8.18
N LEU A 96 -0.32 2.89 -9.32
CA LEU A 96 1.00 3.32 -9.74
C LEU A 96 1.08 4.85 -9.89
N SER A 97 0.07 5.47 -10.51
CA SER A 97 -0.05 6.92 -10.64
C SER A 97 -0.08 7.62 -9.28
N PHE A 98 -0.82 7.06 -8.33
CA PHE A 98 -0.89 7.57 -6.96
C PHE A 98 0.46 7.47 -6.23
N ASP A 99 1.05 6.27 -6.20
CA ASP A 99 2.28 5.98 -5.44
C ASP A 99 3.48 6.76 -6.00
N ALA A 100 3.60 6.81 -7.33
CA ALA A 100 4.64 7.56 -8.01
C ALA A 100 4.39 9.09 -8.00
N SER A 101 3.17 9.54 -7.65
CA SER A 101 2.70 10.89 -7.94
C SER A 101 2.97 11.24 -9.41
N ALA A 102 2.57 10.37 -10.32
CA ALA A 102 2.85 10.48 -11.75
C ALA A 102 1.56 10.51 -12.58
N THR A 103 1.53 11.36 -13.60
CA THR A 103 0.50 11.29 -14.63
C THR A 103 0.80 10.06 -15.49
N ILE A 104 -0.17 9.15 -15.60
CA ILE A 104 -0.01 7.96 -16.45
C ILE A 104 -0.98 8.06 -17.62
N LEU A 105 -0.46 7.79 -18.82
CA LEU A 105 -1.20 7.74 -20.07
C LEU A 105 -1.13 6.33 -20.63
N LYS A 106 -2.21 5.55 -20.53
CA LYS A 106 -2.33 4.25 -21.21
C LYS A 106 -2.90 4.48 -22.61
N VAL A 107 -2.22 3.99 -23.64
CA VAL A 107 -2.69 4.05 -25.03
C VAL A 107 -2.82 2.63 -25.56
N GLU A 108 -4.05 2.23 -25.87
CA GLU A 108 -4.40 0.92 -26.44
C GLU A 108 -4.41 1.03 -27.96
N LEU A 109 -3.53 0.28 -28.62
CA LEU A 109 -3.22 0.42 -30.04
C LEU A 109 -3.58 -0.84 -30.85
N PRO A 110 -3.95 -0.69 -32.13
CA PRO A 110 -4.31 -1.80 -32.98
C PRO A 110 -3.09 -2.64 -33.35
N THR A 111 -3.22 -3.96 -33.27
CA THR A 111 -2.12 -4.92 -33.54
C THR A 111 -1.96 -5.27 -35.02
N ALA A 112 -2.94 -4.94 -35.86
CA ALA A 112 -2.95 -5.33 -37.27
C ALA A 112 -2.29 -4.32 -38.22
N ASP A 113 -2.21 -3.04 -37.84
CA ASP A 113 -1.67 -1.94 -38.66
C ASP A 113 -0.72 -1.08 -37.83
N CYS A 114 0.57 -1.32 -37.99
CA CYS A 114 1.60 -0.61 -37.25
C CYS A 114 1.67 0.89 -37.62
N LEU A 115 1.43 1.28 -38.88
CA LEU A 115 1.46 2.70 -39.28
C LEU A 115 0.29 3.47 -38.67
N GLN A 116 -0.86 2.81 -38.50
CA GLN A 116 -1.97 3.36 -37.73
C GLN A 116 -1.60 3.48 -36.25
N ALA A 117 -1.06 2.43 -35.63
CA ALA A 117 -0.62 2.45 -34.23
C ALA A 117 0.40 3.58 -33.96
N LEU A 118 1.39 3.74 -34.84
CA LEU A 118 2.40 4.80 -34.75
C LEU A 118 1.78 6.20 -34.84
N ARG A 119 0.85 6.43 -35.78
CA ARG A 119 0.17 7.73 -35.91
C ARG A 119 -0.64 8.06 -34.66
N LEU A 120 -1.45 7.11 -34.19
CA LEU A 120 -2.26 7.26 -32.98
C LEU A 120 -1.39 7.53 -31.75
N PHE A 121 -0.27 6.82 -31.62
CA PHE A 121 0.68 7.01 -30.53
C PHE A 121 1.34 8.40 -30.56
N ASP A 122 1.90 8.82 -31.71
CA ASP A 122 2.54 10.13 -31.86
C ASP A 122 1.53 11.28 -31.65
N GLU A 123 0.27 11.14 -32.10
CA GLU A 123 -0.80 12.11 -31.83
C GLU A 123 -1.20 12.16 -30.35
N SER A 124 -1.28 11.00 -29.69
CA SER A 124 -1.58 10.89 -28.27
C SER A 124 -0.50 11.57 -27.41
N LEU A 125 0.78 11.35 -27.73
CA LEU A 125 1.89 12.04 -27.10
C LEU A 125 1.79 13.55 -27.28
N ARG A 126 1.63 14.03 -28.52
CA ARG A 126 1.55 15.48 -28.80
C ARG A 126 0.40 16.16 -28.06
N ARG A 127 -0.74 15.49 -27.91
CA ARG A 127 -1.95 16.08 -27.33
C ARG A 127 -2.02 15.97 -25.80
N PHE A 128 -1.60 14.83 -25.24
CA PHE A 128 -1.86 14.49 -23.83
C PHE A 128 -0.60 14.36 -22.98
N ALA A 129 0.57 14.11 -23.59
CA ALA A 129 1.84 13.95 -22.87
C ALA A 129 3.04 14.50 -23.68
N PRO A 130 3.03 15.79 -24.08
CA PRO A 130 4.09 16.36 -24.94
C PRO A 130 5.47 16.40 -24.26
N SER A 131 5.49 16.31 -22.94
CA SER A 131 6.69 16.28 -22.09
C SER A 131 6.76 14.98 -21.28
N ALA A 132 6.54 13.83 -21.94
CA ALA A 132 6.71 12.53 -21.31
C ALA A 132 8.14 12.38 -20.75
N ASP A 133 8.25 11.88 -19.52
CA ASP A 133 9.54 11.53 -18.91
C ASP A 133 9.93 10.09 -19.24
N ILE A 134 8.91 9.21 -19.26
CA ILE A 134 9.07 7.76 -19.38
C ILE A 134 8.08 7.27 -20.44
N VAL A 135 8.57 6.48 -21.40
CA VAL A 135 7.72 5.78 -22.36
C VAL A 135 7.96 4.28 -22.30
N VAL A 136 6.86 3.55 -22.20
CA VAL A 136 6.83 2.10 -22.03
C VAL A 136 6.05 1.50 -23.20
N GLY A 137 6.57 0.45 -23.82
CA GLY A 137 5.87 -0.31 -24.85
C GLY A 137 5.90 -1.80 -24.55
N LEU A 138 4.75 -2.47 -24.68
CA LEU A 138 4.59 -3.91 -24.46
C LEU A 138 4.40 -4.63 -25.79
N ASP A 139 4.87 -5.87 -25.88
CA ASP A 139 4.70 -6.76 -27.04
C ASP A 139 5.08 -6.07 -28.36
N GLN A 140 4.10 -5.78 -29.23
CA GLN A 140 4.33 -5.19 -30.54
C GLN A 140 4.64 -3.69 -30.45
N GLU A 141 4.18 -3.04 -29.38
CA GLU A 141 4.33 -1.62 -29.10
C GLU A 141 5.69 -1.28 -28.46
N ALA A 142 6.48 -2.28 -28.06
CA ALA A 142 7.82 -2.11 -27.50
C ALA A 142 8.75 -1.25 -28.39
N ILE A 143 8.58 -1.33 -29.71
CA ILE A 143 9.34 -0.54 -30.68
C ILE A 143 9.02 0.96 -30.62
N LEU A 144 7.82 1.34 -30.17
CA LEU A 144 7.40 2.74 -30.07
C LEU A 144 8.16 3.46 -28.94
N ALA A 145 8.45 2.77 -27.84
CA ALA A 145 9.27 3.30 -26.75
C ALA A 145 10.71 3.57 -27.19
N GLN A 146 11.31 2.62 -27.91
CA GLN A 146 12.66 2.77 -28.46
C GLN A 146 12.71 3.94 -29.46
N ARG A 147 11.74 4.03 -30.39
CA ARG A 147 11.65 5.13 -31.35
C ARG A 147 11.45 6.48 -30.65
N TRP A 148 10.59 6.54 -29.63
CA TRP A 148 10.40 7.76 -28.87
C TRP A 148 11.71 8.22 -28.25
N LEU A 149 12.49 7.30 -27.66
CA LEU A 149 13.79 7.63 -27.06
C LEU A 149 14.77 8.16 -28.09
N SER A 150 14.84 7.55 -29.29
CA SER A 150 15.77 7.97 -30.35
C SER A 150 15.56 9.42 -30.83
N LEU A 151 14.38 9.97 -30.56
CA LEU A 151 14.01 11.36 -30.86
C LEU A 151 14.27 12.33 -29.69
N GLN A 152 14.72 11.83 -28.53
CA GLN A 152 14.96 12.65 -27.34
C GLN A 152 16.36 13.26 -27.31
N ASN A 153 16.42 14.50 -26.82
CA ASN A 153 17.66 15.20 -26.47
C ASN A 153 17.85 15.33 -24.95
N ASN A 154 17.09 14.56 -24.15
CA ASN A 154 17.04 14.63 -22.69
C ASN A 154 17.73 13.40 -22.08
N GLU A 155 18.80 13.59 -21.30
CA GLU A 155 19.53 12.51 -20.62
C GLU A 155 18.73 11.85 -19.50
N GLN A 156 17.63 12.47 -19.06
CA GLN A 156 16.72 11.90 -18.06
C GLN A 156 15.53 11.15 -18.70
N ALA A 157 15.44 11.11 -20.03
CA ALA A 157 14.38 10.36 -20.71
C ALA A 157 14.63 8.86 -20.54
N ILE A 158 13.59 8.11 -20.21
CA ILE A 158 13.67 6.66 -20.02
C ILE A 158 12.69 5.97 -20.97
N ALA A 159 13.19 4.99 -21.73
CA ALA A 159 12.33 4.09 -22.48
C ALA A 159 12.41 2.66 -21.93
N VAL A 160 11.27 1.99 -21.84
CA VAL A 160 11.16 0.59 -21.44
C VAL A 160 10.46 -0.18 -22.56
N SER A 161 11.17 -1.12 -23.17
CA SER A 161 10.66 -2.01 -24.20
C SER A 161 10.51 -3.41 -23.61
N LEU A 162 9.29 -3.94 -23.58
CA LEU A 162 8.98 -5.26 -23.02
C LEU A 162 8.47 -6.19 -24.12
N THR A 163 9.19 -7.27 -24.45
CA THR A 163 8.75 -8.24 -25.46
C THR A 163 8.71 -9.67 -24.94
N THR A 164 7.63 -10.38 -25.23
CA THR A 164 7.47 -11.81 -24.90
C THR A 164 8.23 -12.71 -25.88
N ASP A 165 8.37 -12.28 -27.14
CA ASP A 165 9.16 -12.95 -28.17
C ASP A 165 10.58 -12.37 -28.27
N GLY A 166 11.57 -13.25 -28.50
CA GLY A 166 13.00 -12.94 -28.40
C GLY A 166 13.49 -11.75 -29.24
N ILE A 167 14.54 -11.09 -28.76
CA ILE A 167 15.26 -10.03 -29.49
C ILE A 167 15.59 -10.53 -30.90
N GLY A 168 14.98 -9.94 -31.92
CA GLY A 168 15.38 -10.15 -33.32
C GLY A 168 14.54 -11.12 -34.15
N ALA A 169 13.37 -11.58 -33.69
CA ALA A 169 12.33 -11.92 -34.67
C ALA A 169 11.95 -10.60 -35.37
N PRO A 170 12.02 -10.50 -36.72
CA PRO A 170 11.60 -9.28 -37.39
C PRO A 170 10.16 -9.02 -36.94
N ALA A 171 9.93 -7.86 -36.31
CA ALA A 171 8.60 -7.31 -36.19
C ALA A 171 7.98 -7.51 -37.57
N ARG A 172 6.91 -8.32 -37.65
CA ARG A 172 6.19 -8.58 -38.90
C ARG A 172 6.10 -7.24 -39.62
N ASP A 173 6.64 -7.21 -40.84
CA ASP A 173 7.13 -6.01 -41.50
C ASP A 173 6.33 -4.72 -41.25
N VAL A 174 7.06 -3.61 -41.09
CA VAL A 174 6.65 -2.21 -41.27
C VAL A 174 6.18 -1.43 -40.03
N CYS A 175 7.17 -0.93 -39.28
CA CYS A 175 7.31 0.51 -38.94
C CYS A 175 8.77 0.92 -38.76
N ALA A 176 9.66 -0.06 -38.48
CA ALA A 176 11.08 0.16 -38.34
C ALA A 176 11.81 -0.02 -39.67
N GLY A 177 12.21 1.09 -40.30
CA GLY A 177 13.30 1.08 -41.27
C GLY A 177 13.65 2.50 -41.74
N PRO A 178 14.92 2.87 -41.95
CA PRO A 178 16.18 2.37 -41.40
C PRO A 178 16.73 3.37 -40.36
N ALA A 179 16.58 3.09 -39.08
CA ALA A 179 17.34 3.74 -38.02
C ALA A 179 17.52 2.80 -36.83
N THR A 180 18.16 1.68 -37.11
CA THR A 180 19.04 0.92 -36.20
C THR A 180 20.21 1.79 -35.71
N VAL A 181 19.95 3.04 -35.30
CA VAL A 181 20.98 4.01 -34.92
C VAL A 181 20.76 4.44 -33.47
N LEU A 182 21.48 3.75 -32.58
CA LEU A 182 22.03 4.32 -31.35
C LEU A 182 22.87 5.57 -31.74
N PRO A 183 22.90 6.72 -31.01
CA PRO A 183 22.57 6.93 -29.60
C PRO A 183 21.51 8.05 -29.38
N SER A 184 20.51 7.79 -28.55
CA SER A 184 19.74 8.86 -27.90
C SER A 184 20.35 9.23 -26.56
N LYS A 185 20.17 10.49 -26.17
CA LYS A 185 20.31 10.87 -24.76
C LYS A 185 19.22 10.17 -23.95
N GLY A 186 19.58 9.64 -22.80
CA GLY A 186 18.66 8.92 -21.91
C GLY A 186 19.00 7.44 -21.75
N THR A 187 18.08 6.72 -21.11
CA THR A 187 18.26 5.31 -20.74
C THR A 187 17.21 4.43 -21.40
N TRP A 188 17.64 3.36 -22.05
CA TRP A 188 16.76 2.36 -22.66
C TRP A 188 16.89 1.03 -21.93
N HIS A 189 15.78 0.58 -21.34
CA HIS A 189 15.64 -0.73 -20.73
C HIS A 189 14.94 -1.66 -21.73
N ASN A 190 15.71 -2.56 -22.34
CA ASN A 190 15.20 -3.56 -23.27
C ASN A 190 15.05 -4.91 -22.54
N ILE A 191 13.82 -5.31 -22.28
CA ILE A 191 13.47 -6.49 -21.50
C ILE A 191 12.77 -7.49 -22.42
N THR A 192 13.35 -8.67 -22.52
CA THR A 192 12.77 -9.82 -23.23
C THR A 192 12.59 -10.99 -22.29
N SER A 193 11.88 -12.02 -22.75
CA SER A 193 11.64 -13.25 -21.99
C SER A 193 12.91 -13.94 -21.45
N ASN A 194 14.09 -13.63 -22.00
CA ASN A 194 15.36 -14.24 -21.63
C ASN A 194 16.52 -13.25 -21.47
N LYS A 195 16.30 -11.94 -21.49
CA LYS A 195 17.38 -10.95 -21.39
C LYS A 195 16.87 -9.58 -20.94
N LEU A 196 17.57 -8.94 -20.01
CA LEU A 196 17.49 -7.49 -19.81
C LEU A 196 18.80 -6.87 -20.34
N THR A 197 18.67 -5.85 -21.18
CA THR A 197 19.78 -5.02 -21.65
C THR A 197 19.47 -3.56 -21.35
N VAL A 198 20.33 -2.88 -20.60
CA VAL A 198 20.23 -1.44 -20.35
C VAL A 198 21.23 -0.71 -21.23
N TRP A 199 20.77 0.33 -21.93
CA TRP A 199 21.62 1.25 -22.69
C TRP A 199 21.52 2.64 -22.08
N GLU A 200 22.66 3.23 -21.75
CA GLU A 200 22.75 4.62 -21.28
C GLU A 200 23.47 5.45 -22.34
N ASN A 201 22.79 6.49 -22.83
CA ASN A 201 23.31 7.39 -23.86
C ASN A 201 23.85 6.64 -25.10
N GLY A 202 23.18 5.53 -25.45
CA GLY A 202 23.53 4.67 -26.57
C GLY A 202 24.69 3.70 -26.33
N VAL A 203 25.16 3.54 -25.09
CA VAL A 203 26.15 2.54 -24.69
C VAL A 203 25.49 1.48 -23.80
N ALA A 204 25.65 0.20 -24.12
CA ALA A 204 25.12 -0.87 -23.28
C ALA A 204 25.92 -0.96 -21.97
N THR A 205 25.25 -0.84 -20.83
CA THR A 205 25.87 -0.79 -19.49
C THR A 205 25.61 -2.05 -18.68
N ASP A 206 24.41 -2.64 -18.78
CA ASP A 206 24.04 -3.86 -18.06
C ASP A 206 23.40 -4.90 -18.96
N VAL A 207 23.86 -6.14 -18.86
CA VAL A 207 23.30 -7.30 -19.56
C VAL A 207 23.10 -8.43 -18.57
N THR A 208 21.85 -8.74 -18.25
CA THR A 208 21.51 -9.86 -17.37
C THR A 208 20.67 -10.91 -18.11
N THR A 209 20.94 -12.18 -17.83
CA THR A 209 20.12 -13.32 -18.28
C THR A 209 19.15 -13.69 -17.15
N PRO A 210 17.82 -13.53 -17.30
CA PRO A 210 16.84 -14.07 -16.38
C PRO A 210 16.97 -15.59 -16.30
N ILE A 211 16.76 -16.14 -15.10
CA ILE A 211 16.99 -17.56 -14.79
C ILE A 211 15.88 -18.47 -15.36
N THR A 212 14.86 -17.95 -16.04
CA THR A 212 13.80 -18.80 -16.65
C THR A 212 13.02 -18.03 -17.72
N PRO A 213 12.66 -18.62 -18.87
CA PRO A 213 11.78 -17.97 -19.85
C PRO A 213 10.41 -17.75 -19.22
N ARG A 214 10.05 -16.50 -18.94
CA ARG A 214 8.73 -16.15 -18.40
C ARG A 214 7.88 -15.51 -19.49
N THR A 215 6.61 -15.88 -19.55
CA THR A 215 5.56 -15.06 -20.15
C THR A 215 5.51 -13.77 -19.36
N LEU A 216 6.15 -12.72 -19.88
CA LEU A 216 6.11 -11.37 -19.33
C LEU A 216 4.66 -10.89 -19.35
N ILE A 217 4.02 -10.89 -18.19
CA ILE A 217 2.66 -10.40 -17.96
C ILE A 217 2.71 -8.98 -17.39
N SER A 218 1.62 -8.22 -17.52
CA SER A 218 1.50 -6.82 -17.05
C SER A 218 1.88 -6.57 -15.59
N GLU A 219 1.92 -7.62 -14.74
CA GLU A 219 2.37 -7.59 -13.34
C GLU A 219 3.88 -7.35 -13.17
N GLU A 220 4.70 -7.98 -14.01
CA GLU A 220 6.15 -7.84 -13.94
C GLU A 220 6.55 -6.43 -14.42
N LEU A 221 5.80 -5.84 -15.36
CA LEU A 221 6.02 -4.46 -15.79
C LEU A 221 5.72 -3.45 -14.68
N GLU A 222 4.60 -3.58 -13.97
CA GLU A 222 4.31 -2.67 -12.86
C GLU A 222 5.42 -2.75 -11.81
N THR A 223 5.82 -3.98 -11.45
CA THR A 223 6.90 -4.22 -10.49
C THR A 223 8.22 -3.59 -10.97
N TYR A 224 8.57 -3.76 -12.24
CA TYR A 224 9.78 -3.17 -12.81
C TYR A 224 9.73 -1.64 -12.80
N LEU A 225 8.62 -1.05 -13.24
CA LEU A 225 8.44 0.41 -13.23
C LEU A 225 8.54 0.97 -11.81
N ARG A 226 7.95 0.29 -10.83
CA ARG A 226 8.00 0.72 -9.43
C ARG A 226 9.43 0.76 -8.90
N HIS A 227 10.13 -0.36 -8.98
CA HIS A 227 11.37 -0.54 -8.24
C HIS A 227 12.59 -0.03 -9.01
N GLU A 228 12.69 -0.34 -10.30
CA GLU A 228 13.88 -0.06 -11.10
C GLU A 228 13.83 1.33 -11.76
N ILE A 229 12.64 1.78 -12.19
CA ILE A 229 12.52 3.04 -12.95
C ILE A 229 12.14 4.21 -12.05
N LEU A 230 11.08 4.04 -11.28
CA LEU A 230 10.51 5.12 -10.47
C LEU A 230 11.19 5.23 -9.10
N ASN A 231 12.05 4.27 -8.75
CA ASN A 231 12.68 4.15 -7.44
C ASN A 231 11.66 4.36 -6.32
N ILE A 232 10.45 3.83 -6.51
CA ILE A 232 9.45 3.76 -5.46
C ILE A 232 10.05 2.79 -4.47
N PRO A 233 10.49 3.26 -3.28
CA PRO A 233 11.29 2.46 -2.39
C PRO A 233 10.61 1.13 -2.14
N GLU A 234 11.34 0.03 -2.36
CA GLU A 234 10.84 -1.25 -1.91
C GLU A 234 10.74 -1.16 -0.39
N LEU A 235 9.53 -1.45 0.03
CA LEU A 235 8.93 -0.74 1.10
C LEU A 235 9.36 -1.54 2.37
N ASN A 236 10.41 -1.08 3.10
CA ASN A 236 10.87 -1.65 4.39
C ASN A 236 9.67 -2.12 5.23
N MET A 237 9.70 -3.31 5.86
CA MET A 237 8.60 -4.04 6.54
C MET A 237 7.32 -3.28 6.92
N LEU A 238 7.43 -2.07 7.51
CA LEU A 238 6.35 -1.07 7.68
C LEU A 238 5.55 -0.75 6.40
N ASN A 239 6.02 -1.19 5.26
CA ASN A 239 5.46 -0.89 3.97
C ASN A 239 5.24 -2.16 3.10
N LYS A 240 5.64 -3.36 3.55
CA LYS A 240 5.20 -4.64 2.95
C LYS A 240 3.73 -4.92 3.28
N LEU A 241 3.34 -4.51 4.48
CA LEU A 241 1.98 -4.46 4.93
C LEU A 241 1.51 -3.00 4.85
N PRO A 242 0.29 -2.73 4.37
CA PRO A 242 -0.30 -1.40 4.37
C PRO A 242 -0.77 -1.05 5.79
N LEU A 243 0.17 -0.59 6.62
CA LEU A 243 -0.04 -0.40 8.05
C LEU A 243 -0.57 0.99 8.41
N ILE A 244 -1.40 1.06 9.45
CA ILE A 244 -1.87 2.30 10.07
C ILE A 244 -1.55 2.26 11.57
N GLU A 245 -0.58 3.05 12.01
CA GLU A 245 -0.19 3.13 13.42
C GLU A 245 -1.06 4.14 14.18
N LEU A 246 -1.71 3.69 15.25
CA LEU A 246 -2.49 4.49 16.18
C LEU A 246 -1.95 4.27 17.61
N PRO A 247 -0.82 4.92 17.96
CA PRO A 247 -0.25 4.79 19.30
C PRO A 247 -1.16 5.49 20.33
N ALA A 248 -1.37 4.83 21.48
CA ALA A 248 -2.05 5.46 22.60
C ALA A 248 -1.14 6.49 23.31
N ALA A 249 -1.74 7.52 23.91
CA ALA A 249 -0.99 8.58 24.60
C ALA A 249 -0.16 8.07 25.79
N ASN A 250 -0.66 7.05 26.49
CA ASN A 250 0.07 6.32 27.51
C ASN A 250 0.34 4.91 26.99
N TYR A 251 1.60 4.59 26.72
CA TYR A 251 1.99 3.27 26.21
C TYR A 251 1.69 2.18 27.24
N SER A 252 0.99 1.13 26.80
CA SER A 252 0.90 -0.17 27.48
C SER A 252 1.82 -1.17 26.76
N ASP A 253 2.17 -2.29 27.41
CA ASP A 253 2.88 -3.38 26.74
C ASP A 253 1.96 -4.33 25.95
N THR A 254 0.71 -3.91 25.70
CA THR A 254 -0.28 -4.59 24.86
C THR A 254 -0.55 -3.81 23.57
N LEU A 255 -0.54 -4.50 22.43
CA LEU A 255 -0.87 -3.96 21.12
C LEU A 255 -2.01 -4.73 20.46
N THR A 256 -2.98 -4.02 19.90
CA THR A 256 -3.97 -4.62 18.99
C THR A 256 -3.48 -4.54 17.55
N ILE A 257 -3.35 -5.68 16.87
CA ILE A 257 -3.16 -5.75 15.41
C ILE A 257 -4.54 -5.97 14.78
N PHE A 258 -5.03 -5.00 13.99
CA PHE A 258 -6.39 -4.99 13.46
C PHE A 258 -6.40 -5.15 11.93
N TYR A 259 -6.96 -6.25 11.40
CA TYR A 259 -7.19 -6.43 9.97
C TYR A 259 -8.56 -5.86 9.54
N SER A 260 -8.56 -4.92 8.59
CA SER A 260 -9.79 -4.30 8.10
C SER A 260 -10.70 -5.29 7.36
N GLY A 261 -11.92 -4.83 7.05
CA GLY A 261 -12.75 -5.49 6.04
C GLY A 261 -12.17 -5.42 4.63
N ASP A 262 -12.85 -6.06 3.68
CA ASP A 262 -12.52 -6.02 2.25
C ASP A 262 -12.67 -4.62 1.64
N GLY A 263 -13.29 -3.71 2.39
CA GLY A 263 -13.38 -2.30 2.04
C GLY A 263 -12.11 -1.48 2.26
N GLY A 264 -11.10 -2.02 2.94
CA GLY A 264 -9.91 -1.30 3.40
C GLY A 264 -10.15 -0.52 4.70
N TRP A 265 -9.16 0.29 5.11
CA TRP A 265 -9.16 0.96 6.43
C TRP A 265 -10.13 2.16 6.50
N ARG A 266 -11.40 1.91 6.82
CA ARG A 266 -12.48 2.91 6.87
C ARG A 266 -13.68 2.45 7.69
N GLY A 267 -14.51 3.40 8.10
CA GLY A 267 -15.77 3.10 8.79
C GLY A 267 -15.50 2.40 10.12
N LEU A 268 -16.00 1.17 10.26
CA LEU A 268 -15.93 0.40 11.51
C LEU A 268 -14.51 0.21 12.03
N ASP A 269 -13.60 -0.35 11.22
CA ASP A 269 -12.26 -0.71 11.66
C ASP A 269 -11.46 0.53 12.09
N LYS A 270 -11.53 1.61 11.31
CA LYS A 270 -10.97 2.91 11.68
C LYS A 270 -11.56 3.45 12.99
N HIS A 271 -12.89 3.52 13.13
CA HIS A 271 -13.55 4.14 14.28
C HIS A 271 -13.27 3.38 15.58
N VAL A 272 -13.38 2.05 15.54
CA VAL A 272 -13.09 1.18 16.69
C VAL A 272 -11.63 1.34 17.13
N SER A 273 -10.71 1.39 16.19
CA SER A 273 -9.28 1.51 16.48
C SER A 273 -8.91 2.89 17.06
N GLU A 274 -9.50 3.97 16.54
CA GLU A 274 -9.36 5.31 17.13
C GLU A 274 -9.89 5.34 18.56
N ARG A 275 -11.06 4.72 18.80
CA ARG A 275 -11.65 4.64 20.14
C ARG A 275 -10.79 3.86 21.12
N MET A 276 -10.15 2.76 20.69
CA MET A 276 -9.19 1.99 21.48
C MET A 276 -7.95 2.82 21.83
N ALA A 277 -7.37 3.53 20.86
CA ALA A 277 -6.20 4.38 21.08
C ALA A 277 -6.48 5.52 22.06
N ASP A 278 -7.65 6.16 21.94
CA ASP A 278 -8.11 7.24 22.83
C ASP A 278 -8.19 6.83 24.31
N ILE A 279 -8.35 5.54 24.59
CA ILE A 279 -8.50 5.02 25.97
C ILE A 279 -7.30 4.22 26.48
N GLY A 280 -6.16 4.27 25.77
CA GLY A 280 -4.91 3.66 26.24
C GLY A 280 -4.50 2.35 25.56
N ILE A 281 -5.21 1.87 24.54
CA ILE A 281 -4.89 0.62 23.83
C ILE A 281 -4.33 0.98 22.46
N SER A 282 -3.02 0.85 22.27
CA SER A 282 -2.38 1.09 20.97
C SER A 282 -2.92 0.12 19.92
N VAL A 283 -3.09 0.61 18.69
CA VAL A 283 -3.54 -0.21 17.56
C VAL A 283 -2.59 -0.05 16.38
N VAL A 284 -2.31 -1.15 15.69
CA VAL A 284 -1.72 -1.17 14.35
C VAL A 284 -2.74 -1.82 13.41
N GLY A 285 -3.30 -1.01 12.52
CA GLY A 285 -4.19 -1.46 11.46
C GLY A 285 -3.42 -2.09 10.31
N VAL A 286 -3.98 -3.13 9.71
CA VAL A 286 -3.57 -3.72 8.42
C VAL A 286 -4.71 -3.50 7.44
N ASP A 287 -4.50 -2.69 6.41
CA ASP A 287 -5.48 -2.50 5.35
C ASP A 287 -5.57 -3.78 4.50
N ALA A 288 -6.57 -4.61 4.77
CA ALA A 288 -6.75 -5.88 4.11
C ALA A 288 -7.00 -5.71 2.60
N LEU A 289 -7.61 -4.60 2.17
CA LEU A 289 -7.87 -4.33 0.75
C LEU A 289 -6.58 -4.18 -0.04
N ASP A 290 -5.63 -3.38 0.46
CA ASP A 290 -4.34 -3.22 -0.22
C ASP A 290 -3.48 -4.49 -0.07
N TYR A 291 -3.53 -5.15 1.09
CA TYR A 291 -2.68 -6.32 1.36
C TYR A 291 -3.09 -7.59 0.60
N TYR A 292 -4.39 -7.92 0.63
CA TYR A 292 -4.98 -9.08 -0.04
C TYR A 292 -5.53 -8.73 -1.42
N TRP A 293 -5.09 -7.60 -2.00
CA TRP A 293 -5.41 -7.27 -3.39
C TRP A 293 -5.05 -8.41 -4.34
N ASP A 294 -3.90 -9.05 -4.09
CA ASP A 294 -3.50 -10.32 -4.69
C ASP A 294 -3.52 -11.44 -3.65
N PHE A 295 -3.59 -12.68 -4.12
CA PHE A 295 -3.61 -13.84 -3.25
C PHE A 295 -2.38 -13.91 -2.33
N LYS A 296 -2.61 -14.08 -1.02
CA LYS A 296 -1.57 -14.43 -0.04
C LYS A 296 -1.98 -15.70 0.68
N SER A 297 -1.16 -16.75 0.63
CA SER A 297 -1.52 -17.99 1.33
C SER A 297 -1.63 -17.79 2.84
N PRO A 298 -2.39 -18.64 3.56
CA PRO A 298 -2.45 -18.61 5.02
C PRO A 298 -1.06 -18.70 5.67
N GLU A 299 -0.17 -19.53 5.13
CA GLU A 299 1.20 -19.72 5.64
C GLU A 299 2.03 -18.46 5.48
N LYS A 300 1.96 -17.81 4.31
CA LYS A 300 2.65 -16.54 4.08
C LYS A 300 2.11 -15.44 5.00
N SER A 301 0.79 -15.35 5.12
CA SER A 301 0.14 -14.35 5.97
C SER A 301 0.49 -14.52 7.44
N ALA A 302 0.56 -15.76 7.93
CA ALA A 302 0.96 -16.07 9.30
C ALA A 302 2.43 -15.74 9.56
N ALA A 303 3.32 -16.03 8.62
CA ALA A 303 4.73 -15.66 8.71
C ALA A 303 4.90 -14.13 8.77
N GLU A 304 4.21 -13.38 7.92
CA GLU A 304 4.27 -11.91 7.91
C GLU A 304 3.62 -11.29 9.17
N LEU A 305 2.59 -11.92 9.75
CA LEU A 305 2.06 -11.53 11.07
C LEU A 305 3.08 -11.78 12.19
N SER A 306 3.78 -12.92 12.19
CA SER A 306 4.86 -13.23 13.15
C SER A 306 5.99 -12.20 13.06
N GLU A 307 6.42 -11.85 11.85
CA GLU A 307 7.40 -10.79 11.61
C GLU A 307 6.90 -9.42 12.12
N LEU A 308 5.62 -9.09 11.91
CA LEU A 308 5.01 -7.86 12.41
C LEU A 308 5.00 -7.80 13.94
N MET A 309 4.65 -8.90 14.59
CA MET A 309 4.68 -9.01 16.05
C MET A 309 6.09 -8.77 16.58
N GLU A 310 7.09 -9.45 16.01
CA GLU A 310 8.49 -9.27 16.38
C GLU A 310 8.97 -7.83 16.17
N HIS A 311 8.56 -7.18 15.09
CA HIS A 311 8.85 -5.76 14.86
C HIS A 311 8.37 -4.89 16.01
N TYR A 312 7.10 -5.01 16.42
CA TYR A 312 6.54 -4.18 17.50
C TYR A 312 7.01 -4.56 18.90
N ARG A 313 7.47 -5.79 19.12
CA ARG A 313 8.25 -6.12 20.32
C ARG A 313 9.49 -5.24 20.41
N GLN A 314 10.21 -5.07 19.31
CA GLN A 314 11.45 -4.31 19.26
C GLN A 314 11.25 -2.80 19.28
N VAL A 315 10.33 -2.28 18.47
CA VAL A 315 10.19 -0.82 18.30
C VAL A 315 9.34 -0.16 19.38
N TRP A 316 8.33 -0.87 19.92
CA TRP A 316 7.38 -0.33 20.89
C TRP A 316 7.45 -1.03 22.26
N GLY A 317 8.29 -2.06 22.41
CA GLY A 317 8.42 -2.80 23.67
C GLY A 317 7.19 -3.64 24.02
N ILE A 318 6.40 -4.01 23.01
CA ILE A 318 5.17 -4.80 23.18
C ILE A 318 5.53 -6.20 23.66
N LYS A 319 4.72 -6.75 24.57
CA LYS A 319 4.82 -8.12 25.08
C LYS A 319 3.57 -8.94 24.83
N HIS A 320 2.42 -8.28 24.79
CA HIS A 320 1.13 -8.92 24.64
C HIS A 320 0.44 -8.38 23.39
N PHE A 321 -0.25 -9.27 22.68
CA PHE A 321 -0.94 -8.92 21.45
C PHE A 321 -2.43 -9.25 21.54
N VAL A 322 -3.24 -8.41 20.93
CA VAL A 322 -4.63 -8.71 20.58
C VAL A 322 -4.67 -8.76 19.06
N ILE A 323 -5.26 -9.81 18.48
CA ILE A 323 -5.54 -9.83 17.04
C ILE A 323 -7.03 -9.60 16.83
N ALA A 324 -7.37 -8.59 16.03
CA ALA A 324 -8.75 -8.20 15.75
C ALA A 324 -8.97 -8.14 14.25
N GLY A 325 -10.17 -8.51 13.80
CA GLY A 325 -10.52 -8.48 12.39
C GLY A 325 -11.98 -8.11 12.19
N TYR A 326 -12.26 -7.41 11.10
CA TYR A 326 -13.62 -7.12 10.64
C TYR A 326 -13.89 -7.76 9.29
N SER A 327 -15.04 -8.44 9.14
CA SER A 327 -15.49 -9.06 7.90
C SER A 327 -14.38 -9.94 7.31
N PHE A 328 -13.89 -9.65 6.10
CA PHE A 328 -12.73 -10.32 5.49
C PHE A 328 -11.55 -10.49 6.46
N GLY A 329 -11.19 -9.44 7.22
CA GLY A 329 -10.13 -9.51 8.21
C GLY A 329 -10.43 -10.48 9.34
N ALA A 330 -11.70 -10.62 9.77
CA ALA A 330 -12.10 -11.63 10.74
C ALA A 330 -11.99 -13.05 10.17
N ASP A 331 -12.34 -13.21 8.89
CA ASP A 331 -12.43 -14.53 8.24
C ASP A 331 -11.08 -15.23 8.11
N ILE A 332 -10.01 -14.46 7.93
CA ILE A 332 -8.64 -14.98 7.77
C ILE A 332 -7.96 -15.31 9.11
N LEU A 333 -8.29 -14.59 10.18
CA LEU A 333 -7.51 -14.63 11.42
C LEU A 333 -7.40 -16.00 12.08
N PRO A 334 -8.46 -16.84 12.13
CA PRO A 334 -8.33 -18.19 12.68
C PRO A 334 -7.24 -19.01 11.98
N ALA A 335 -7.16 -18.93 10.64
CA ALA A 335 -6.17 -19.65 9.86
C ALA A 335 -4.74 -19.12 10.08
N LEU A 336 -4.59 -17.80 10.24
CA LEU A 336 -3.32 -17.17 10.56
C LEU A 336 -2.84 -17.60 11.94
N TYR A 337 -3.71 -17.49 12.96
CA TYR A 337 -3.38 -17.85 14.34
C TYR A 337 -2.88 -19.31 14.44
N ASN A 338 -3.61 -20.26 13.84
CA ASN A 338 -3.26 -21.68 13.90
C ASN A 338 -1.90 -22.02 13.26
N ARG A 339 -1.36 -21.13 12.42
CA ARG A 339 -0.07 -21.28 11.73
C ARG A 339 1.06 -20.45 12.35
N LEU A 340 0.78 -19.64 13.37
CA LEU A 340 1.81 -18.90 14.09
C LEU A 340 2.74 -19.84 14.87
N PRO A 341 4.02 -19.44 15.07
CA PRO A 341 4.89 -20.07 16.05
C PRO A 341 4.23 -20.12 17.44
N ALA A 342 4.49 -21.18 18.21
CA ALA A 342 3.90 -21.34 19.55
C ALA A 342 4.20 -20.18 20.51
N THR A 343 5.36 -19.53 20.33
CA THR A 343 5.75 -18.32 21.09
C THR A 343 4.83 -17.15 20.79
N ASP A 344 4.47 -16.95 19.52
CA ASP A 344 3.58 -15.85 19.13
C ASP A 344 2.13 -16.16 19.55
N GLN A 345 1.68 -17.42 19.44
CA GLN A 345 0.38 -17.84 19.96
C GLN A 345 0.24 -17.61 21.47
N ALA A 346 1.34 -17.77 22.23
CA ALA A 346 1.36 -17.55 23.67
C ALA A 346 1.21 -16.06 24.03
N ASP A 347 1.84 -15.17 23.26
CA ASP A 347 1.78 -13.72 23.50
C ASP A 347 0.44 -13.09 23.08
N ILE A 348 -0.34 -13.76 22.22
CA ILE A 348 -1.70 -13.33 21.88
C ILE A 348 -2.64 -13.61 23.06
N THR A 349 -3.23 -12.55 23.63
CA THR A 349 -4.12 -12.61 24.79
C THR A 349 -5.59 -12.60 24.41
N SER A 350 -5.94 -12.12 23.22
CA SER A 350 -7.33 -12.08 22.73
C SER A 350 -7.41 -12.12 21.20
N ILE A 351 -8.46 -12.76 20.70
CA ILE A 351 -8.81 -12.90 19.29
C ILE A 351 -10.22 -12.36 19.08
N MET A 352 -10.37 -11.27 18.33
CA MET A 352 -11.63 -10.57 18.14
C MET A 352 -12.10 -10.68 16.69
N LEU A 353 -13.26 -11.30 16.47
CA LEU A 353 -13.79 -11.58 15.15
C LEU A 353 -15.12 -10.84 14.96
N LEU A 354 -15.12 -9.76 14.20
CA LEU A 354 -16.30 -8.92 13.96
C LEU A 354 -16.93 -9.28 12.61
N SER A 355 -18.23 -9.57 12.60
CA SER A 355 -18.97 -9.99 11.40
C SER A 355 -18.32 -11.16 10.66
N PHE A 356 -17.78 -12.10 11.42
CA PHE A 356 -17.14 -13.32 10.93
C PHE A 356 -18.10 -14.15 10.07
N ALA A 357 -17.64 -14.59 8.91
CA ALA A 357 -18.37 -15.40 7.95
C ALA A 357 -18.07 -16.90 8.09
N ARG A 358 -18.88 -17.72 7.43
CA ARG A 358 -18.71 -19.20 7.38
C ARG A 358 -17.67 -19.66 6.37
N SER A 359 -17.19 -18.74 5.54
CA SER A 359 -16.16 -18.98 4.54
C SER A 359 -15.23 -17.77 4.45
N ALA A 360 -14.01 -18.03 4.00
CA ALA A 360 -12.95 -17.05 3.84
C ALA A 360 -12.41 -17.07 2.42
N ASN A 361 -11.79 -15.96 2.06
CA ASN A 361 -10.92 -15.80 0.91
C ASN A 361 -9.58 -15.25 1.37
N PHE A 362 -8.56 -15.47 0.56
CA PHE A 362 -7.20 -14.98 0.79
C PHE A 362 -6.74 -14.10 -0.37
N GLU A 363 -7.71 -13.53 -1.08
CA GLU A 363 -7.61 -12.62 -2.22
C GLU A 363 -8.94 -11.85 -2.26
N ILE A 364 -8.90 -10.53 -2.36
CA ILE A 364 -10.08 -9.69 -2.44
C ILE A 364 -10.44 -9.47 -3.90
N ARG A 365 -11.60 -9.98 -4.29
CA ARG A 365 -12.17 -9.80 -5.62
C ARG A 365 -13.38 -8.88 -5.55
N ILE A 366 -13.63 -8.11 -6.61
CA ILE A 366 -14.76 -7.19 -6.68
C ILE A 366 -16.08 -7.95 -6.52
N GLU A 367 -16.16 -9.17 -7.04
CA GLU A 367 -17.30 -10.07 -6.92
C GLU A 367 -17.60 -10.40 -5.45
N GLY A 368 -16.58 -10.54 -4.61
CA GLY A 368 -16.71 -10.73 -3.16
C GLY A 368 -17.31 -9.52 -2.47
N MET A 369 -16.87 -8.31 -2.82
CA MET A 369 -17.35 -7.05 -2.23
C MET A 369 -18.83 -6.76 -2.48
N ILE A 370 -19.42 -7.38 -3.51
CA ILE A 370 -20.86 -7.28 -3.83
C ILE A 370 -21.63 -8.55 -3.47
N GLY A 371 -21.02 -9.45 -2.68
CA GLY A 371 -21.65 -10.65 -2.11
C GLY A 371 -21.87 -11.81 -3.08
N LYS A 372 -21.12 -11.88 -4.19
CA LYS A 372 -21.28 -12.92 -5.23
C LYS A 372 -20.26 -14.05 -5.16
N ASP A 373 -19.25 -13.94 -4.29
CA ASP A 373 -18.28 -15.01 -4.04
C ASP A 373 -18.66 -15.76 -2.75
N ALA A 374 -18.66 -17.09 -2.81
CA ALA A 374 -19.00 -17.95 -1.68
C ALA A 374 -17.81 -18.24 -0.75
N GLY A 375 -16.61 -17.77 -1.08
CA GLY A 375 -15.39 -18.04 -0.33
C GLY A 375 -14.85 -19.44 -0.60
N LYS A 376 -13.54 -19.56 -0.88
CA LYS A 376 -12.93 -20.86 -1.22
C LYS A 376 -12.58 -21.73 0.00
N TYR A 377 -12.48 -21.12 1.18
CA TYR A 377 -12.02 -21.77 2.40
C TYR A 377 -13.12 -21.77 3.45
N LEU A 378 -13.35 -22.90 4.12
CA LEU A 378 -14.29 -22.95 5.24
C LEU A 378 -13.60 -22.42 6.50
N THR A 379 -14.24 -21.48 7.20
CA THR A 379 -13.65 -20.85 8.41
C THR A 379 -13.80 -21.71 9.66
N ALA A 380 -14.89 -22.48 9.74
CA ALA A 380 -15.24 -23.23 10.94
C ALA A 380 -14.23 -24.32 11.38
N PRO A 381 -13.52 -25.05 10.49
CA PRO A 381 -12.41 -25.92 10.91
C PRO A 381 -11.24 -25.17 11.57
N GLU A 382 -10.95 -23.95 11.12
CA GLU A 382 -9.88 -23.13 11.69
C GLU A 382 -10.36 -22.50 13.02
N MET A 383 -11.60 -22.04 13.07
CA MET A 383 -12.25 -21.52 14.30
C MET A 383 -12.23 -22.54 15.44
N ALA A 384 -12.53 -23.81 15.16
CA ALA A 384 -12.63 -24.86 16.16
C ALA A 384 -11.29 -25.18 16.88
N GLN A 385 -10.16 -24.75 16.30
CA GLN A 385 -8.83 -24.98 16.86
C GLN A 385 -8.35 -23.83 17.75
N LEU A 386 -9.08 -22.71 17.80
CA LEU A 386 -8.70 -21.57 18.61
C LEU A 386 -8.89 -21.84 20.11
N PRO A 387 -8.06 -21.25 20.98
CA PRO A 387 -8.26 -21.31 22.43
C PRO A 387 -9.50 -20.51 22.83
N ALA A 388 -10.53 -21.22 23.31
CA ALA A 388 -11.85 -20.65 23.56
C ALA A 388 -11.84 -19.45 24.53
N ASP A 389 -10.95 -19.46 25.52
CA ASP A 389 -10.76 -18.40 26.52
C ASP A 389 -10.28 -17.08 25.90
N LYS A 390 -9.62 -17.11 24.74
CA LYS A 390 -9.13 -15.91 24.06
C LYS A 390 -10.12 -15.33 23.05
N VAL A 391 -11.17 -16.07 22.66
CA VAL A 391 -11.98 -15.71 21.49
C VAL A 391 -13.24 -14.92 21.85
N PHE A 392 -13.43 -13.80 21.16
CA PHE A 392 -14.64 -12.99 21.16
C PHE A 392 -15.18 -12.79 19.73
N CYS A 393 -16.32 -13.39 19.42
CA CYS A 393 -16.97 -13.33 18.11
C CYS A 393 -18.21 -12.45 18.18
N VAL A 394 -18.25 -11.35 17.43
CA VAL A 394 -19.34 -10.38 17.46
C VAL A 394 -20.00 -10.30 16.08
N TYR A 395 -21.32 -10.29 16.02
CA TYR A 395 -22.06 -10.29 14.76
C TYR A 395 -23.32 -9.41 14.81
N GLY A 396 -23.73 -8.87 13.66
CA GLY A 396 -25.01 -8.20 13.53
C GLY A 396 -26.17 -9.20 13.58
N THR A 397 -27.22 -8.93 14.34
CA THR A 397 -28.36 -9.88 14.44
C THR A 397 -29.04 -10.14 13.10
N ASP A 398 -29.00 -9.18 12.16
CA ASP A 398 -29.65 -9.31 10.85
C ASP A 398 -28.89 -10.29 9.94
N GLU A 399 -27.61 -10.55 10.24
CA GLU A 399 -26.75 -11.50 9.52
C GLU A 399 -26.55 -12.83 10.26
N ALA A 400 -27.26 -13.06 11.36
CA ALA A 400 -27.08 -14.24 12.22
C ALA A 400 -27.10 -15.58 11.46
N HIS A 401 -27.95 -15.69 10.43
CA HIS A 401 -28.12 -16.91 9.63
C HIS A 401 -26.89 -17.26 8.75
N LYS A 402 -26.06 -16.26 8.41
CA LYS A 402 -24.87 -16.41 7.58
C LYS A 402 -23.56 -16.21 8.33
N SER A 403 -23.61 -15.70 9.56
CA SER A 403 -22.43 -15.51 10.40
C SER A 403 -21.78 -16.85 10.80
N GLY A 404 -20.45 -16.87 10.82
CA GLY A 404 -19.64 -17.94 11.41
C GLY A 404 -19.72 -17.95 12.94
N CYS A 405 -20.07 -16.82 13.58
CA CYS A 405 -20.26 -16.77 15.05
C CYS A 405 -21.46 -17.60 15.53
N THR A 406 -22.35 -18.03 14.63
CA THR A 406 -23.51 -18.88 14.93
C THR A 406 -23.33 -20.33 14.46
N ASP A 407 -22.15 -20.69 13.92
CA ASP A 407 -21.80 -22.07 13.56
C ASP A 407 -21.66 -22.94 14.82
N THR A 408 -22.00 -24.22 14.73
CA THR A 408 -21.92 -25.15 15.87
C THR A 408 -20.48 -25.43 16.32
N ARG A 409 -19.49 -25.09 15.49
CA ARG A 409 -18.06 -25.25 15.79
C ARG A 409 -17.40 -23.97 16.32
N VAL A 410 -18.17 -22.90 16.55
CA VAL A 410 -17.66 -21.66 17.17
C VAL A 410 -17.16 -21.96 18.58
N VAL A 411 -16.01 -21.41 18.95
CA VAL A 411 -15.45 -21.46 20.30
C VAL A 411 -15.42 -20.06 20.92
N GLY A 412 -15.32 -20.01 22.25
CA GLY A 412 -15.27 -18.76 22.99
C GLY A 412 -16.62 -18.04 23.08
N LYS A 413 -16.57 -16.72 23.29
CA LYS A 413 -17.77 -15.92 23.56
C LYS A 413 -18.33 -15.35 22.27
N ALA A 414 -19.59 -15.66 21.96
CA ALA A 414 -20.34 -15.02 20.88
C ALA A 414 -21.26 -13.90 21.42
N LEU A 415 -21.36 -12.78 20.70
CA LEU A 415 -22.27 -11.67 21.01
C LEU A 415 -22.99 -11.18 19.75
N GLY A 416 -24.31 -11.23 19.76
CA GLY A 416 -25.14 -10.58 18.75
C GLY A 416 -25.44 -9.12 19.14
N ILE A 417 -25.15 -8.18 18.26
CA ILE A 417 -25.51 -6.76 18.39
C ILE A 417 -26.61 -6.45 17.37
N PRO A 418 -27.68 -5.72 17.73
CA PRO A 418 -28.70 -5.31 16.77
C PRO A 418 -28.11 -4.63 15.53
N GLY A 419 -28.47 -5.11 14.34
CA GLY A 419 -28.12 -4.47 13.08
C GLY A 419 -27.49 -5.39 12.03
N ASN A 420 -27.04 -4.75 10.95
CA ASN A 420 -26.51 -5.39 9.75
C ASN A 420 -25.00 -5.73 9.85
N HIS A 421 -24.39 -6.09 8.72
CA HIS A 421 -22.96 -6.39 8.60
C HIS A 421 -22.01 -5.23 9.01
N HIS A 422 -22.52 -4.00 9.01
CA HIS A 422 -21.84 -2.80 9.49
C HIS A 422 -22.38 -2.34 10.85
N PHE A 423 -23.16 -3.17 11.55
CA PHE A 423 -23.78 -2.84 12.84
C PHE A 423 -24.62 -1.56 12.81
N ASN A 424 -25.23 -1.25 11.65
CA ASN A 424 -25.97 0.00 11.41
C ASN A 424 -25.17 1.27 11.76
N ASP A 425 -23.84 1.23 11.59
CA ASP A 425 -22.90 2.29 11.93
C ASP A 425 -22.81 2.63 13.44
N ASP A 426 -23.34 1.77 14.32
CA ASP A 426 -23.20 1.89 15.78
C ASP A 426 -21.83 1.37 16.26
N TYR A 427 -20.77 2.00 15.76
CA TYR A 427 -19.39 1.60 16.05
C TYR A 427 -18.99 1.88 17.50
N ASP A 428 -19.67 2.78 18.20
CA ASP A 428 -19.41 3.07 19.61
C ASP A 428 -19.82 1.90 20.52
N THR A 429 -21.00 1.31 20.27
CA THR A 429 -21.43 0.09 20.98
C THR A 429 -20.47 -1.06 20.72
N VAL A 430 -20.07 -1.27 19.45
CA VAL A 430 -19.06 -2.29 19.09
C VAL A 430 -17.75 -2.05 19.84
N SER A 431 -17.22 -0.82 19.79
CA SER A 431 -15.97 -0.45 20.47
C SER A 431 -16.02 -0.75 21.96
N THR A 432 -17.11 -0.38 22.62
CA THR A 432 -17.31 -0.59 24.06
C THR A 432 -17.21 -2.06 24.42
N HIS A 433 -17.89 -2.93 23.67
CA HIS A 433 -17.85 -4.37 23.93
C HIS A 433 -16.47 -4.99 23.72
N LEU A 434 -15.73 -4.55 22.70
CA LEU A 434 -14.36 -5.04 22.46
C LEU A 434 -13.41 -4.62 23.58
N ILE A 435 -13.44 -3.34 23.96
CA ILE A 435 -12.63 -2.78 25.03
C ILE A 435 -12.89 -3.51 26.36
N ASP A 436 -14.16 -3.74 26.68
CA ASP A 436 -14.56 -4.46 27.90
C ASP A 436 -14.10 -5.93 27.89
N PHE A 437 -13.93 -6.52 26.70
CA PHE A 437 -13.35 -7.86 26.59
C PHE A 437 -11.84 -7.82 26.85
N ILE A 438 -11.08 -6.91 26.21
CA ILE A 438 -9.63 -6.77 26.41
C ILE A 438 -9.31 -6.59 27.91
N ARG A 439 -10.02 -5.67 28.58
CA ARG A 439 -9.74 -5.35 29.99
C ARG A 439 -9.97 -6.55 30.92
N ARG A 440 -11.03 -7.32 30.70
CA ARG A 440 -11.30 -8.53 31.50
C ARG A 440 -10.26 -9.61 31.29
N SER A 441 -9.75 -9.76 30.07
CA SER A 441 -8.69 -10.71 29.75
C SER A 441 -7.33 -10.31 30.34
N SER A 442 -7.10 -9.02 30.62
CA SER A 442 -5.87 -8.54 31.25
C SER A 442 -5.84 -8.64 32.78
N GLU A 443 -6.99 -8.90 33.41
CA GLU A 443 -7.14 -8.97 34.88
C GLU A 443 -7.11 -10.40 35.44
N GLY A 444 -7.22 -11.42 34.57
CA GLY A 444 -7.19 -12.85 34.93
C GLY A 444 -5.87 -13.49 34.54
#